data_AF-A0A6J7BVW1-F1
#
_entry.id   AF-A0A6J7BVW1-F1
#
_cell.length_a   1.000
_cell.length_b   1.000
_cell.length_c   1.000
_cell.angle_alpha   90.00
_cell.angle_beta   90.00
_cell.angle_gamma   90.00
#
_symmetry.space_group_name_H-M   'P 1'
#
loop_
_entity.id
_entity.type
_entity.pdbx_description
1 polymer ?
#
loop_
_entity_poly.entity_id
_entity_poly.type
_entity_poly.pdbx_seq_one_letter_code
_entity_poly.pdbx_strand_id
1 'polypeptide(L)'
;MQQFGGQQVTTGALAKSYSDMIAEHVDAVAGGKTYAEVSGEWIASSADPVKRDVALGAQRQTLFMGETLRGLLLNTYAFSIFGTVAYIGGLVALVAAVGLLLLAVVGFVHARGLPHATPSTAPETESVPA
;
A
#
# COMPACT_ATOMS: atom_id res chain seq x y z
N MET A 1 15.74 -20.07 -16.01
CA MET A 1 14.31 -19.88 -16.35
C MET A 1 13.40 -21.02 -15.86
N GLN A 2 13.64 -21.66 -14.70
CA GLN A 2 12.79 -22.77 -14.22
C GLN A 2 12.22 -22.59 -12.81
N GLN A 3 12.57 -21.53 -12.07
CA GLN A 3 12.32 -21.54 -10.63
C GLN A 3 10.88 -21.25 -10.20
N PHE A 4 9.95 -20.99 -11.12
CA PHE A 4 8.58 -20.60 -10.77
C PHE A 4 7.47 -21.27 -11.57
N GLY A 5 7.74 -22.05 -12.62
CA GLY A 5 6.68 -22.72 -13.37
C GLY A 5 5.85 -23.66 -12.49
N GLY A 6 4.56 -23.33 -12.28
CA GLY A 6 3.62 -24.14 -11.51
C GLY A 6 3.51 -23.81 -10.00
N GLN A 7 4.25 -22.83 -9.49
CA GLN A 7 4.10 -22.40 -8.09
C GLN A 7 3.07 -21.28 -7.94
N GLN A 8 2.14 -21.46 -7.02
CA GLN A 8 1.10 -20.48 -6.69
C GLN A 8 1.76 -19.17 -6.20
N VAL A 9 1.31 -18.03 -6.72
CA VAL A 9 1.86 -16.71 -6.36
C VAL A 9 1.36 -16.32 -4.96
N THR A 10 2.06 -16.77 -3.93
CA THR A 10 1.63 -16.62 -2.52
C THR A 10 2.26 -15.42 -1.80
N THR A 11 3.26 -14.77 -2.40
CA THR A 11 3.94 -13.61 -1.79
C THR A 11 4.08 -12.46 -2.78
N GLY A 12 4.19 -11.23 -2.27
CA GLY A 12 4.39 -10.05 -3.10
C GLY A 12 5.70 -10.09 -3.90
N ALA A 13 6.79 -10.59 -3.29
CA ALA A 13 8.08 -10.73 -3.97
C ALA A 13 7.98 -11.69 -5.18
N LEU A 14 7.21 -12.77 -5.02
CA LEU A 14 6.91 -13.70 -6.11
C LEU A 14 6.04 -13.05 -7.18
N ALA A 15 5.06 -12.22 -6.79
CA ALA A 15 4.25 -11.48 -7.76
C ALA A 15 5.12 -10.53 -8.61
N LYS A 16 6.11 -9.86 -8.00
CA LYS A 16 7.07 -9.03 -8.74
C LYS A 16 7.90 -9.87 -9.71
N SER A 17 8.47 -10.99 -9.30
CA SER A 17 9.30 -11.82 -10.20
C SER A 17 8.52 -12.38 -11.39
N TYR A 18 7.26 -12.78 -11.18
CA TYR A 18 6.37 -13.17 -12.28
C TYR A 18 6.05 -12.00 -13.22
N SER A 19 5.82 -10.80 -12.68
CA SER A 19 5.61 -9.60 -13.50
C SER A 19 6.83 -9.25 -14.36
N ASP A 20 8.03 -9.41 -13.80
CA ASP A 20 9.29 -9.18 -14.52
C ASP A 20 9.48 -10.22 -15.64
N MET A 21 9.16 -11.50 -15.38
CA MET A 21 9.18 -12.56 -16.40
C MET A 21 8.19 -12.30 -17.54
N ILE A 22 6.97 -11.86 -17.22
CA ILE A 22 5.99 -11.49 -18.26
C ILE A 22 6.48 -10.28 -19.05
N ALA A 23 7.18 -9.32 -18.40
CA ALA A 23 7.76 -8.17 -19.09
C ALA A 23 8.69 -8.60 -20.22
N GLU A 24 9.62 -9.52 -19.93
CA GLU A 24 10.57 -10.04 -20.91
C GLU A 24 9.89 -10.76 -22.08
N HIS A 25 8.83 -11.53 -21.80
CA HIS A 25 8.07 -12.23 -22.86
C HIS A 25 7.23 -11.25 -23.71
N VAL A 26 6.62 -10.25 -23.10
CA VAL A 26 5.82 -9.22 -23.78
C VAL A 26 6.72 -8.36 -24.67
N ASP A 27 7.91 -7.99 -24.19
CA ASP A 27 8.93 -7.26 -24.94
C ASP A 27 9.39 -8.06 -26.18
N ALA A 28 9.63 -9.37 -26.01
CA ALA A 28 9.98 -10.27 -27.10
C ALA A 28 8.86 -10.44 -28.15
N VAL A 29 7.57 -10.39 -27.75
CA VAL A 29 6.42 -10.54 -28.66
C VAL A 29 6.32 -9.39 -29.68
N ALA A 30 6.71 -8.19 -29.31
CA ALA A 30 6.59 -7.00 -30.15
C ALA A 30 7.94 -6.41 -30.58
N GLY A 31 9.04 -7.11 -30.32
CA GLY A 31 10.39 -6.64 -30.64
C GLY A 31 10.74 -5.33 -29.95
N GLY A 32 10.33 -5.15 -28.70
CA GLY A 32 10.56 -3.93 -27.92
C GLY A 32 9.51 -2.83 -28.10
N LYS A 33 8.49 -3.03 -28.94
CA LYS A 33 7.40 -2.05 -29.11
C LYS A 33 6.35 -2.19 -28.02
N THR A 34 5.81 -1.05 -27.58
CA THR A 34 4.70 -0.96 -26.63
C THR A 34 3.35 -1.29 -27.28
N TYR A 35 2.35 -1.58 -26.46
CA TYR A 35 0.97 -1.74 -26.94
C TYR A 35 0.50 -0.55 -27.77
N ALA A 36 0.83 0.68 -27.36
CA ALA A 36 0.41 1.90 -28.04
C ALA A 36 0.98 2.00 -29.46
N GLU A 37 2.26 1.65 -29.63
CA GLU A 37 2.93 1.66 -30.93
C GLU A 37 2.37 0.59 -31.87
N VAL A 38 2.25 -0.66 -31.40
CA VAL A 38 1.68 -1.76 -32.19
C VAL A 38 0.21 -1.50 -32.53
N SER A 39 -0.56 -0.92 -31.61
CA SER A 39 -1.95 -0.53 -31.87
C SER A 39 -2.04 0.59 -32.91
N GLY A 40 -1.14 1.57 -32.86
CA GLY A 40 -1.03 2.63 -33.87
C GLY A 40 -0.69 2.09 -35.26
N GLU A 41 0.28 1.18 -35.35
CA GLU A 41 0.64 0.49 -36.59
C GLU A 41 -0.54 -0.34 -37.14
N TRP A 42 -1.25 -1.05 -36.25
CA TRP A 42 -2.44 -1.81 -36.64
C TRP A 42 -3.56 -0.91 -37.19
N ILE A 43 -3.84 0.23 -36.53
CA ILE A 43 -4.83 1.21 -36.98
C ILE A 43 -4.43 1.79 -38.34
N ALA A 44 -3.14 2.14 -38.53
CA ALA A 44 -2.62 2.64 -39.79
C ALA A 44 -2.75 1.60 -40.92
N SER A 45 -2.51 0.32 -40.63
CA SER A 45 -2.72 -0.79 -41.59
C SER A 45 -4.19 -1.03 -41.93
N SER A 46 -5.10 -0.65 -41.02
CA SER A 46 -6.55 -0.91 -41.13
C SER A 46 -7.30 0.12 -41.98
N ALA A 47 -6.63 1.14 -42.52
CA ALA A 47 -7.21 2.11 -43.45
C ALA A 47 -7.64 1.46 -44.78
N ASP A 48 -7.05 0.31 -45.12
CA ASP A 48 -7.40 -0.51 -46.28
C ASP A 48 -7.79 -1.92 -45.79
N PRO A 49 -9.07 -2.36 -45.94
CA PRO A 49 -9.54 -3.65 -45.45
C PRO A 49 -8.76 -4.86 -45.98
N VAL A 50 -8.10 -4.72 -47.14
CA VAL A 50 -7.32 -5.79 -47.78
C VAL A 50 -5.89 -5.84 -47.22
N LYS A 51 -5.40 -4.77 -46.58
CA LYS A 51 -4.05 -4.66 -46.00
C LYS A 51 -4.04 -4.75 -44.48
N ARG A 52 -5.16 -5.08 -43.85
CA ARG A 52 -5.24 -5.27 -42.40
C ARG A 52 -4.26 -6.35 -41.98
N ASP A 53 -3.26 -5.96 -41.20
CA ASP A 53 -2.27 -6.90 -40.69
C ASP A 53 -2.84 -7.66 -39.48
N VAL A 54 -3.13 -8.94 -39.69
CA VAL A 54 -3.66 -9.84 -38.66
C VAL A 54 -2.63 -10.11 -37.56
N ALA A 55 -1.33 -10.09 -37.89
CA ALA A 55 -0.26 -10.32 -36.93
C ALA A 55 -0.13 -9.14 -35.95
N LEU A 56 -0.22 -7.90 -36.42
CA LEU A 56 -0.28 -6.72 -35.56
C LEU A 56 -1.51 -6.74 -34.64
N GLY A 57 -2.64 -7.25 -35.14
CA GLY A 57 -3.87 -7.44 -34.36
C GLY A 57 -3.72 -8.46 -33.23
N ALA A 58 -3.02 -9.57 -33.49
CA ALA A 58 -2.70 -10.57 -32.47
C ALA A 58 -1.65 -10.07 -31.47
N GLN A 59 -0.61 -9.37 -31.94
CA GLN A 59 0.43 -8.79 -31.08
C GLN A 59 -0.15 -7.80 -30.09
N ARG A 60 -0.96 -6.83 -30.53
CA ARG A 60 -1.57 -5.86 -29.61
C ARG A 60 -2.43 -6.54 -28.54
N GLN A 61 -3.13 -7.64 -28.88
CA GLN A 61 -3.94 -8.38 -27.93
C GLN A 61 -3.07 -9.06 -26.87
N THR A 62 -2.00 -9.72 -27.29
CA THR A 62 -1.03 -10.34 -26.38
C THR A 62 -0.35 -9.29 -25.50
N LEU A 63 0.09 -8.16 -26.07
CA LEU A 63 0.68 -7.06 -25.33
C LEU A 63 -0.26 -6.52 -24.26
N PHE A 64 -1.50 -6.22 -24.64
CA PHE A 64 -2.53 -5.74 -23.71
C PHE A 64 -2.76 -6.73 -22.56
N MET A 65 -2.86 -8.03 -22.87
CA MET A 65 -3.09 -9.04 -21.85
C MET A 65 -1.89 -9.23 -20.93
N GLY A 66 -0.69 -9.20 -21.49
CA GLY A 66 0.55 -9.25 -20.71
C GLY A 66 0.69 -8.05 -19.78
N GLU A 67 0.52 -6.83 -20.29
CA GLU A 67 0.57 -5.60 -19.48
C GLU A 67 -0.51 -5.58 -18.39
N THR A 68 -1.72 -6.05 -18.69
CA THR A 68 -2.80 -6.15 -17.69
C THR A 68 -2.45 -7.14 -16.57
N LEU A 69 -1.98 -8.35 -16.92
CA LEU A 69 -1.55 -9.36 -15.95
C LEU A 69 -0.40 -8.83 -15.08
N ARG A 70 0.57 -8.14 -15.68
CA ARG A 70 1.66 -7.48 -14.95
C ARG A 70 1.15 -6.41 -13.99
N GLY A 71 0.17 -5.60 -14.42
CA GLY A 71 -0.48 -4.61 -13.58
C GLY A 71 -1.10 -5.21 -12.32
N LEU A 72 -1.84 -6.32 -12.47
CA LEU A 72 -2.44 -7.04 -11.34
C LEU A 72 -1.40 -7.62 -10.38
N LEU A 73 -0.31 -8.17 -10.92
CA LEU A 73 0.80 -8.70 -10.11
C LEU A 73 1.55 -7.58 -9.36
N LEU A 74 1.82 -6.46 -10.02
CA LEU A 74 2.45 -5.29 -9.38
C LEU A 74 1.55 -4.66 -8.33
N ASN A 75 0.24 -4.66 -8.55
CA ASN A 75 -0.74 -4.22 -7.55
C ASN A 75 -0.68 -5.12 -6.29
N THR A 76 -0.64 -6.44 -6.48
CA THR A 76 -0.47 -7.41 -5.37
C THR A 76 0.85 -7.18 -4.63
N TYR A 77 1.95 -6.94 -5.36
CA TYR A 77 3.23 -6.58 -4.76
C TYR A 77 3.13 -5.28 -3.93
N ALA A 78 2.55 -4.22 -4.47
CA ALA A 78 2.36 -2.96 -3.76
C ALA A 78 1.55 -3.16 -2.45
N PHE A 79 0.42 -3.86 -2.52
CA PHE A 79 -0.39 -4.16 -1.35
C PHE A 79 0.33 -4.98 -0.29
N SER A 80 1.24 -5.87 -0.69
CA SER A 80 2.07 -6.62 0.29
C SER A 80 2.99 -5.69 1.10
N ILE A 81 3.55 -4.66 0.47
CA ILE A 81 4.38 -3.65 1.14
C ILE A 81 3.51 -2.79 2.05
N PHE A 82 2.38 -2.28 1.55
CA PHE A 82 1.43 -1.52 2.37
C PHE A 82 0.97 -2.32 3.59
N GLY A 83 0.64 -3.60 3.42
CA GLY A 83 0.24 -4.50 4.51
C GLY A 83 1.35 -4.66 5.56
N THR A 84 2.60 -4.78 5.13
CA THR A 84 3.75 -4.89 6.06
C THR A 84 3.93 -3.61 6.88
N VAL A 85 3.88 -2.45 6.24
CA VAL A 85 3.99 -1.15 6.93
C VAL A 85 2.82 -0.93 7.87
N ALA A 86 1.60 -1.22 7.42
CA ALA A 86 0.39 -1.11 8.23
C ALA A 86 0.44 -2.03 9.45
N TYR A 87 0.96 -3.25 9.30
CA TYR A 87 1.14 -4.18 10.41
C TYR A 87 2.09 -3.63 11.48
N ILE A 88 3.27 -3.16 11.07
CA ILE A 88 4.25 -2.59 12.00
C ILE A 88 3.68 -1.32 12.67
N GLY A 89 3.10 -0.42 11.87
CA GLY A 89 2.48 0.81 12.38
C GLY A 89 1.35 0.53 13.36
N GLY A 90 0.51 -0.47 13.06
CA GLY A 90 -0.56 -0.92 13.95
C GLY A 90 -0.04 -1.51 15.25
N LEU A 91 1.05 -2.29 15.21
CA LEU A 91 1.69 -2.83 16.41
C LEU A 91 2.22 -1.70 17.32
N VAL A 92 2.94 -0.73 16.73
CA VAL A 92 3.46 0.44 17.45
C VAL A 92 2.32 1.26 18.06
N ALA A 93 1.24 1.50 17.31
CA ALA A 93 0.08 2.21 17.80
C ALA A 93 -0.60 1.47 18.96
N LEU A 94 -0.69 0.14 18.91
CA LEU A 94 -1.24 -0.66 20.01
C LEU A 94 -0.38 -0.55 21.28
N VAL A 95 0.94 -0.66 21.15
CA VAL A 95 1.85 -0.50 22.29
C VAL A 95 1.73 0.89 22.90
N ALA A 96 1.68 1.94 22.07
CA ALA A 96 1.47 3.30 22.53
C ALA A 96 0.11 3.47 23.23
N ALA A 97 -0.96 2.88 22.68
CA ALA A 97 -2.29 2.93 23.28
C ALA A 97 -2.32 2.26 24.66
N VAL A 98 -1.69 1.10 24.82
CA VAL A 98 -1.54 0.45 26.14
C VAL A 98 -0.77 1.34 27.11
N GLY A 99 0.33 1.96 26.67
CA GLY A 99 1.10 2.89 27.49
C GLY A 99 0.29 4.10 27.97
N LEU A 100 -0.46 4.74 27.06
CA LEU A 100 -1.34 5.86 27.39
C LEU A 100 -2.49 5.44 28.32
N LEU A 101 -3.04 4.23 28.13
CA LEU A 101 -4.08 3.70 29.00
C LEU A 101 -3.56 3.51 30.42
N LEU A 102 -2.37 2.94 30.60
CA LEU A 102 -1.74 2.80 31.91
C LEU A 102 -1.50 4.17 32.56
N LEU A 103 -0.99 5.14 31.80
CA LEU A 103 -0.73 6.48 32.30
C LEU A 103 -2.02 7.21 32.71
N ALA A 104 -3.09 7.05 31.92
CA ALA A 104 -4.41 7.57 32.25
C ALA A 104 -4.93 6.97 33.57
N VAL A 105 -4.85 5.64 33.75
CA VAL A 105 -5.27 4.97 34.99
C VAL A 105 -4.49 5.51 36.19
N VAL A 106 -3.16 5.62 36.09
CA VAL A 106 -2.32 6.18 37.15
C VAL A 106 -2.71 7.63 37.45
N GLY A 107 -2.94 8.45 36.42
CA GLY A 107 -3.39 9.84 36.58
C GLY A 107 -4.72 9.94 37.33
N PHE A 108 -5.71 9.11 36.99
CA PHE A 108 -6.99 9.08 37.70
C PHE A 108 -6.84 8.62 39.16
N VAL A 109 -5.99 7.62 39.43
CA VAL A 109 -5.72 7.17 40.81
C VAL A 109 -5.03 8.28 41.62
N HIS A 110 -4.03 8.95 41.05
CA HIS A 110 -3.32 10.05 41.71
C HIS A 110 -4.26 11.21 42.07
N ALA A 111 -5.14 11.61 41.14
CA ALA A 111 -6.09 12.70 41.36
C ALA A 111 -7.09 12.43 42.49
N ARG A 112 -7.41 11.16 42.78
CA ARG A 112 -8.32 10.77 43.88
C ARG A 112 -7.67 10.84 45.25
N GLY A 113 -6.34 10.84 45.32
CA GLY A 113 -5.57 10.90 46.56
C GLY A 113 -5.27 12.32 47.06
N LEU A 114 -5.61 13.36 46.28
CA LEU A 114 -5.40 14.74 46.71
C LEU A 114 -6.35 15.10 47.86
N PRO A 115 -5.85 15.51 49.04
CA PRO A 115 -6.70 16.02 50.11
C PRO A 115 -7.53 17.19 49.58
N HIS A 116 -8.81 17.26 49.95
CA HIS A 116 -9.60 18.46 49.72
C HIS A 116 -8.80 19.66 50.21
N ALA A 117 -8.50 20.59 49.32
CA ALA A 117 -7.90 21.85 49.71
C ALA A 117 -8.81 22.46 50.78
N THR A 118 -8.37 22.40 52.03
CA THR A 118 -9.05 23.06 53.13
C THR A 118 -9.19 24.51 52.69
N PRO A 119 -10.42 25.06 52.63
CA PRO A 119 -10.59 26.47 52.34
C PRO A 119 -9.67 27.20 53.30
N SER A 120 -8.78 28.05 52.78
CA SER A 120 -7.95 28.91 53.61
C SER A 120 -8.90 29.78 54.41
N THR A 121 -9.27 29.34 55.61
CA THR A 121 -9.89 30.17 56.63
C THR A 121 -8.78 31.11 57.09
N ALA A 122 -8.61 32.19 56.33
CA ALA A 122 -7.91 33.36 56.82
C ALA A 122 -8.64 33.78 58.11
N PRO A 123 -7.97 33.81 59.28
CA PRO A 123 -8.60 34.37 60.45
C PRO A 123 -8.82 35.86 60.19
N GLU A 124 -10.09 36.25 60.09
CA GLU A 124 -10.54 37.59 60.43
C GLU A 124 -9.97 37.98 61.80
N THR A 125 -9.72 39.28 61.96
CA THR A 125 -9.37 40.00 63.21
C THR A 125 -7.89 40.13 63.55
N GLU A 126 -7.21 41.03 62.84
CA GLU A 126 -6.18 41.88 63.48
C GLU A 126 -6.91 42.84 64.42
N SER A 127 -6.92 42.52 65.71
CA SER A 127 -7.41 43.40 66.77
C SER A 127 -6.45 44.59 66.95
N VAL A 128 -6.90 45.79 66.58
CA VAL A 128 -6.22 47.05 66.84
C VAL A 128 -6.50 47.49 68.28
N PRO A 129 -5.49 47.63 69.17
CA PRO A 129 -5.68 48.19 70.50
C PRO A 129 -5.74 49.73 70.47
N ALA A 130 -6.40 50.27 71.51
CA ALA A 130 -6.87 51.65 71.70
C ALA A 130 -5.82 52.77 71.68
#